data_AF-A0A0M4SHW4-F1
#
_entry.id   AF-A0A0M4SHW4-F1
#
_cell.length_a   1.000
_cell.length_b   1.000
_cell.length_c   1.000
_cell.angle_alpha   90.00
_cell.angle_beta   90.00
_cell.angle_gamma   90.00
#
_symmetry.space_group_name_H-M   'P 1'
#
loop_
_entity.id
_entity.type
_entity.pdbx_description
1 polymer ?
#
loop_
_entity_poly.entity_id
_entity_poly.type
_entity_poly.pdbx_seq_one_letter_code
_entity_poly.pdbx_strand_id
1 'polypeptide(L)'
;MLSEELKEILRERFTNNFDLASEDLNAIFANAYLKTVKKGDIFYSGNDCFGFIFILKGVLRAFVSSNAKEITIFRLTKDESCVLCDTCSINSLENKVSVEIEQDSEIIVIPARIYKPLKEKYPSILNFTLKIVADRFARTINVMEQALFLPLSARIMNFLSQSIENLNENFIKITHEELANHLGSAREAVSRVLKELERSGQITQSRGEIRLVS
;
A
#
# COMPACT_ATOMS: atom_id res chain seq x y z
N MET A 1 -17.04 -16.35 -10.28
CA MET A 1 -17.82 -16.56 -9.03
C MET A 1 -16.87 -17.12 -7.99
N LEU A 2 -17.00 -16.71 -6.72
CA LEU A 2 -16.11 -17.18 -5.64
C LEU A 2 -16.35 -18.67 -5.30
N SER A 3 -15.29 -19.39 -4.94
CA SER A 3 -15.40 -20.71 -4.29
C SER A 3 -16.02 -20.57 -2.88
N GLU A 4 -16.54 -21.65 -2.31
CA GLU A 4 -17.12 -21.61 -0.95
C GLU A 4 -16.10 -21.17 0.10
N GLU A 5 -14.85 -21.61 0.01
CA GLU A 5 -13.76 -21.16 0.89
C GLU A 5 -13.57 -19.64 0.84
N LEU A 6 -13.57 -19.05 -0.35
CA LEU A 6 -13.43 -17.60 -0.51
C LEU A 6 -14.66 -16.83 -0.02
N LYS A 7 -15.85 -17.43 -0.11
CA LYS A 7 -17.06 -16.84 0.47
C LYS A 7 -16.98 -16.82 1.99
N GLU A 8 -16.48 -17.88 2.63
CA GLU A 8 -16.28 -17.90 4.08
C GLU A 8 -15.26 -16.85 4.53
N ILE A 9 -14.12 -16.72 3.82
CA ILE A 9 -13.16 -15.65 4.12
C ILE A 9 -13.81 -14.26 4.00
N LEU A 10 -14.60 -14.03 2.95
CA LEU A 10 -15.31 -12.76 2.77
C LEU A 10 -16.40 -12.55 3.84
N ARG A 11 -17.03 -13.63 4.33
CA ARG A 11 -17.98 -13.56 5.44
C ARG A 11 -17.31 -13.10 6.72
N GLU A 12 -16.29 -13.83 7.15
CA GLU A 12 -15.59 -13.57 8.41
C GLU A 12 -14.96 -12.18 8.44
N ARG A 13 -14.34 -11.77 7.32
CA ARG A 13 -13.48 -10.57 7.29
C ARG A 13 -14.21 -9.31 6.83
N PHE A 14 -15.37 -9.46 6.20
CA PHE A 14 -16.16 -8.32 5.71
C PHE A 14 -17.63 -8.42 6.12
N THR A 15 -18.41 -9.36 5.57
CA THR A 15 -19.88 -9.24 5.66
C THR A 15 -20.43 -9.42 7.07
N ASN A 16 -19.83 -10.26 7.93
CA ASN A 16 -20.29 -10.49 9.30
C ASN A 16 -20.13 -9.27 10.21
N ASN A 17 -19.35 -8.27 9.78
CA ASN A 17 -19.21 -7.01 10.50
C ASN A 17 -20.40 -6.06 10.28
N PHE A 18 -21.36 -6.44 9.43
CA PHE A 18 -22.49 -5.61 9.03
C PHE A 18 -23.79 -6.42 9.07
N ASP A 19 -24.87 -5.79 9.53
CA ASP A 19 -26.22 -6.37 9.49
C ASP A 19 -26.85 -6.12 8.11
N LEU A 20 -26.50 -6.97 7.15
CA LEU A 20 -26.92 -6.85 5.74
C LEU A 20 -28.15 -7.70 5.45
N ALA A 21 -29.05 -7.18 4.63
CA ALA A 21 -30.19 -7.94 4.16
C ALA A 21 -29.72 -9.11 3.29
N SER A 22 -30.45 -10.23 3.33
CA SER A 22 -30.11 -11.44 2.57
C SER A 22 -29.94 -11.18 1.07
N GLU A 23 -30.74 -10.28 0.50
CA GLU A 23 -30.65 -9.88 -0.92
C GLU A 23 -29.30 -9.22 -1.25
N ASP A 24 -28.81 -8.35 -0.36
CA ASP A 24 -27.53 -7.65 -0.53
C ASP A 24 -26.34 -8.59 -0.32
N LEU A 25 -26.42 -9.50 0.67
CA LEU A 25 -25.43 -10.57 0.85
C LEU A 25 -25.33 -11.45 -0.39
N ASN A 26 -26.48 -11.86 -0.94
CA ASN A 26 -26.54 -12.66 -2.16
C ASN A 26 -25.95 -11.89 -3.35
N ALA A 27 -26.24 -10.59 -3.46
CA ALA A 27 -25.66 -9.75 -4.50
C ALA A 27 -24.14 -9.68 -4.40
N ILE A 28 -23.58 -9.56 -3.19
CA ILE A 28 -22.13 -9.60 -2.95
C ILE A 28 -21.55 -10.94 -3.42
N PHE A 29 -22.05 -12.07 -2.92
CA PHE A 29 -21.45 -13.39 -3.24
C PHE A 29 -21.62 -13.79 -4.70
N ALA A 30 -22.69 -13.34 -5.37
CA ALA A 30 -22.91 -13.62 -6.78
C ALA A 30 -21.98 -12.81 -7.70
N ASN A 31 -21.57 -11.61 -7.28
CA ASN A 31 -20.81 -10.68 -8.12
C ASN A 31 -19.34 -10.53 -7.72
N ALA A 32 -18.98 -10.88 -6.50
CA ALA A 32 -17.59 -10.87 -6.07
C ALA A 32 -16.78 -11.93 -6.84
N TYR A 33 -15.51 -11.63 -7.09
CA TYR A 33 -14.63 -12.53 -7.83
C TYR A 33 -13.19 -12.43 -7.32
N LEU A 34 -12.46 -13.53 -7.46
CA LEU A 34 -11.03 -13.60 -7.23
C LEU A 34 -10.31 -13.04 -8.45
N LYS A 35 -9.33 -12.17 -8.23
CA LYS A 35 -8.40 -11.70 -9.24
C LYS A 35 -6.98 -12.05 -8.79
N THR A 36 -6.24 -12.72 -9.65
CA THR A 36 -4.82 -13.00 -9.45
C THR A 36 -4.02 -12.05 -10.33
N VAL A 37 -3.03 -11.39 -9.75
CA VAL A 37 -2.21 -10.37 -10.42
C VAL A 37 -0.74 -10.63 -10.15
N LYS A 38 0.12 -10.29 -11.11
CA LYS A 38 1.53 -10.65 -11.09
C LYS A 38 2.38 -9.47 -10.68
N LYS A 39 3.52 -9.77 -10.05
CA LYS A 39 4.51 -8.76 -9.70
C LYS A 39 4.86 -7.91 -10.94
N GLY A 40 4.87 -6.60 -10.76
CA GLY A 40 5.17 -5.61 -11.80
C GLY A 40 3.94 -5.07 -12.54
N ASP A 41 2.76 -5.66 -12.36
CA ASP A 41 1.52 -5.12 -12.94
C ASP A 41 1.17 -3.78 -12.28
N ILE A 42 0.81 -2.77 -13.08
CA ILE A 42 0.12 -1.59 -12.58
C ILE A 42 -1.34 -1.95 -12.39
N PHE A 43 -1.72 -2.13 -11.13
CA PHE A 43 -3.05 -2.56 -10.74
C PHE A 43 -4.10 -1.46 -10.88
N TYR A 44 -3.71 -0.22 -10.60
CA TYR A 44 -4.56 0.97 -10.71
C TYR A 44 -3.70 2.18 -11.08
N SER A 45 -4.17 2.99 -12.03
CA SER A 45 -3.45 4.18 -12.52
C SER A 45 -4.31 5.45 -12.63
N GLY A 46 -5.54 5.45 -12.08
CA GLY A 46 -6.43 6.62 -12.10
C GLY A 46 -7.78 6.41 -12.78
N ASN A 47 -7.88 5.45 -13.70
CA ASN A 47 -9.07 5.27 -14.55
C ASN A 47 -9.87 3.99 -14.23
N ASP A 48 -9.34 3.11 -13.40
CA ASP A 48 -9.98 1.83 -13.08
C ASP A 48 -10.93 1.94 -11.89
N CYS A 49 -12.11 1.37 -12.04
CA CYS A 49 -13.19 1.40 -11.06
C CYS A 49 -13.49 -0.01 -10.54
N PHE A 50 -12.65 -0.52 -9.64
CA PHE A 50 -12.81 -1.88 -9.13
C PHE A 50 -13.88 -1.98 -8.04
N GLY A 51 -14.07 -0.93 -7.24
CA GLY A 51 -14.94 -0.94 -6.06
C GLY A 51 -14.16 -1.27 -4.81
N PHE A 52 -14.67 -2.21 -4.00
CA PHE A 52 -13.99 -2.65 -2.78
C PHE A 52 -13.10 -3.85 -3.05
N ILE A 53 -11.86 -3.78 -2.58
CA ILE A 53 -10.87 -4.83 -2.77
C ILE A 53 -10.34 -5.28 -1.42
N PHE A 54 -10.23 -6.59 -1.26
CA PHE A 54 -9.67 -7.25 -0.09
C PHE A 54 -8.49 -8.13 -0.48
N ILE A 55 -7.36 -7.98 0.20
CA ILE A 55 -6.12 -8.70 -0.13
C ILE A 55 -6.04 -10.01 0.66
N LEU A 56 -6.02 -11.13 -0.05
CA LEU A 56 -5.84 -12.46 0.55
C LEU A 56 -4.35 -12.78 0.73
N LYS A 57 -3.55 -12.40 -0.26
CA LYS A 57 -2.13 -12.69 -0.33
C LYS A 57 -1.42 -11.66 -1.21
N GLY A 58 -0.14 -11.44 -0.91
CA GLY A 58 0.74 -10.58 -1.68
C GLY A 58 0.83 -9.16 -1.13
N VAL A 59 1.42 -8.27 -1.91
CA VAL A 59 1.72 -6.89 -1.53
C VAL A 59 1.45 -5.97 -2.69
N LEU A 60 0.62 -4.97 -2.44
CA LEU A 60 0.34 -3.86 -3.36
C LEU A 60 1.02 -2.61 -2.81
N ARG A 61 1.72 -1.86 -3.67
CA ARG A 61 2.39 -0.61 -3.28
C ARG A 61 1.67 0.56 -3.93
N ALA A 62 1.18 1.49 -3.10
CA ALA A 62 0.62 2.75 -3.57
C ALA A 62 1.71 3.83 -3.56
N PHE A 63 1.86 4.54 -4.68
CA PHE A 63 2.90 5.56 -4.86
C PHE A 63 2.40 6.75 -5.67
N VAL A 64 3.05 7.91 -5.46
CA VAL A 64 2.94 9.09 -6.33
C VAL A 64 4.21 9.18 -7.16
N SER A 65 4.09 9.63 -8.41
CA SER A 65 5.22 9.83 -9.31
C SER A 65 5.30 11.27 -9.79
N SER A 66 6.49 11.86 -9.79
CA SER A 66 6.78 13.17 -10.38
C SER A 66 8.21 13.21 -10.92
N ASN A 67 8.41 13.68 -12.15
CA ASN A 67 9.74 13.78 -12.79
C ASN A 67 10.59 12.49 -12.70
N ALA A 68 9.98 11.33 -12.98
CA ALA A 68 10.58 10.00 -12.87
C ALA A 68 11.04 9.58 -11.45
N LYS A 69 10.71 10.37 -10.42
CA LYS A 69 10.84 9.98 -9.02
C LYS A 69 9.51 9.46 -8.51
N GLU A 70 9.56 8.37 -7.77
CA GLU A 70 8.40 7.79 -7.11
C GLU A 70 8.54 7.94 -5.61
N ILE A 71 7.46 8.30 -4.93
CA ILE A 71 7.38 8.28 -3.47
C ILE A 71 6.31 7.28 -3.09
N THR A 72 6.72 6.28 -2.32
CA THR A 72 5.78 5.30 -1.75
C THR A 72 4.99 5.96 -0.63
N ILE A 73 3.66 5.87 -0.70
CA ILE A 73 2.78 6.42 0.33
C ILE A 73 2.46 5.35 1.38
N PHE A 74 2.06 4.16 0.93
CA PHE A 74 1.85 3.01 1.80
C PHE A 74 1.85 1.72 0.97
N ARG A 75 1.98 0.60 1.68
CA ARG A 75 1.73 -0.74 1.14
C ARG A 75 0.41 -1.26 1.69
N LEU A 76 -0.24 -2.10 0.91
CA LEU A 76 -1.38 -2.89 1.30
C LEU A 76 -0.96 -4.36 1.28
N THR A 77 -1.20 -5.05 2.39
CA THR A 77 -0.80 -6.45 2.60
C THR A 77 -2.02 -7.32 2.88
N LYS A 78 -1.79 -8.62 3.11
CA LYS A 78 -2.85 -9.56 3.52
C LYS A 78 -3.71 -8.96 4.63
N ASP A 79 -5.02 -9.19 4.57
CA ASP A 79 -6.01 -8.68 5.53
C ASP A 79 -6.31 -7.17 5.42
N GLU A 80 -5.61 -6.44 4.55
CA GLU A 80 -5.95 -5.05 4.27
C GLU A 80 -6.89 -4.90 3.07
N SER A 81 -7.56 -3.75 3.03
CA SER A 81 -8.49 -3.39 1.96
C SER A 81 -8.00 -2.16 1.17
N CYS A 82 -8.28 -2.13 -0.15
CA CYS A 82 -8.13 -0.94 -0.98
C CYS A 82 -9.51 -0.30 -1.20
N VAL A 83 -9.71 0.91 -0.67
CA VAL A 83 -10.86 1.78 -0.98
C VAL A 83 -10.53 2.88 -1.99
N LEU A 84 -9.24 3.09 -2.26
CA LEU A 84 -8.77 4.02 -3.29
C LEU A 84 -8.94 3.47 -4.72
N CYS A 85 -9.38 2.22 -4.83
CA CYS A 85 -9.69 1.54 -6.08
C CYS A 85 -11.17 1.76 -6.50
N ASP A 86 -11.87 2.67 -5.81
CA ASP A 86 -13.25 3.14 -6.04
C ASP A 86 -13.30 4.65 -6.39
N THR A 87 -12.19 5.21 -6.88
CA THR A 87 -11.98 6.63 -7.20
C THR A 87 -12.81 7.17 -8.36
N CYS A 88 -13.48 6.31 -9.12
CA CYS A 88 -14.56 6.68 -10.03
C CYS A 88 -15.70 7.47 -9.36
N SER A 89 -15.77 7.51 -8.03
CA SER A 89 -16.67 8.39 -7.28
C SER A 89 -16.02 9.69 -6.76
N ILE A 90 -14.70 9.86 -6.96
CA ILE A 90 -13.86 10.93 -6.39
C ILE A 90 -12.95 11.52 -7.49
N ASN A 91 -13.48 12.47 -8.26
CA ASN A 91 -12.78 13.14 -9.38
C ASN A 91 -11.44 13.83 -8.98
N SER A 92 -11.17 14.06 -7.69
CA SER A 92 -9.99 14.82 -7.22
C SER A 92 -8.69 14.01 -7.09
N LEU A 93 -8.77 12.67 -7.19
CA LEU A 93 -7.63 11.75 -7.07
C LEU A 93 -7.14 11.20 -8.42
N GLU A 94 -7.84 11.51 -9.51
CA GLU A 94 -7.46 11.06 -10.85
C GLU A 94 -6.00 11.42 -11.15
N ASN A 95 -5.24 10.42 -11.62
CA ASN A 95 -3.88 10.54 -12.12
C ASN A 95 -2.80 10.95 -11.11
N LYS A 96 -3.07 10.93 -9.80
CA LYS A 96 -2.06 11.27 -8.78
C LYS A 96 -1.42 10.07 -8.08
N VAL A 97 -2.19 9.00 -7.86
CA VAL A 97 -1.73 7.80 -7.14
C VAL A 97 -1.81 6.61 -8.08
N SER A 98 -0.72 5.86 -8.16
CA SER A 98 -0.67 4.56 -8.83
C SER A 98 -0.56 3.45 -7.80
N VAL A 99 -1.08 2.28 -8.12
CA VAL A 99 -0.91 1.05 -7.32
C VAL A 99 -0.23 0.01 -8.19
N GLU A 100 0.96 -0.43 -7.79
CA GLU A 100 1.67 -1.55 -8.42
C GLU A 100 1.59 -2.81 -7.58
N ILE A 101 1.73 -3.96 -8.23
CA ILE A 101 1.87 -5.25 -7.57
C ILE A 101 3.35 -5.49 -7.26
N GLU A 102 3.72 -5.38 -5.99
CA GLU A 102 5.11 -5.58 -5.53
C GLU A 102 5.43 -7.08 -5.33
N GLN A 103 4.42 -7.89 -5.03
CA GLN A 103 4.47 -9.35 -4.95
C GLN A 103 3.23 -9.97 -5.60
N ASP A 104 3.36 -11.13 -6.26
CA ASP A 104 2.23 -11.89 -6.80
C ASP A 104 1.08 -11.95 -5.78
N SER A 105 -0.08 -11.47 -6.19
CA SER A 105 -1.19 -11.20 -5.27
C SER A 105 -2.48 -11.88 -5.70
N GLU A 106 -3.26 -12.24 -4.69
CA GLU A 106 -4.61 -12.77 -4.80
C GLU A 106 -5.54 -11.83 -4.05
N ILE A 107 -6.52 -11.27 -4.76
CA ILE A 107 -7.43 -10.26 -4.22
C ILE A 107 -8.88 -10.62 -4.53
N ILE A 108 -9.77 -10.38 -3.56
CA ILE A 108 -11.21 -10.43 -3.78
C ILE A 108 -11.67 -9.03 -4.19
N VAL A 109 -12.43 -8.95 -5.27
CA VAL A 109 -13.03 -7.71 -5.75
C VAL A 109 -14.55 -7.78 -5.58
N ILE A 110 -15.11 -6.81 -4.86
CA ILE A 110 -16.55 -6.49 -4.88
C ILE A 110 -16.73 -5.31 -5.84
N PRO A 111 -17.34 -5.53 -7.03
CA PRO A 111 -17.48 -4.49 -8.05
C PRO A 111 -18.10 -3.20 -7.51
N ALA A 112 -17.66 -2.05 -8.04
CA ALA A 112 -18.18 -0.74 -7.65
C ALA A 112 -19.72 -0.65 -7.76
N ARG A 113 -20.32 -1.26 -8.80
CA ARG A 113 -21.78 -1.34 -9.00
C ARG A 113 -22.54 -2.03 -7.85
N ILE A 114 -21.86 -2.86 -7.07
CA ILE A 114 -22.40 -3.54 -5.88
C ILE A 114 -22.03 -2.75 -4.63
N TYR A 115 -20.76 -2.36 -4.49
CA TYR A 115 -20.27 -1.71 -3.28
C TYR A 115 -20.87 -0.31 -3.05
N LYS A 116 -21.09 0.46 -4.12
CA LYS A 116 -21.63 1.82 -4.02
C LYS A 116 -23.05 1.86 -3.43
N PRO A 117 -24.05 1.11 -3.94
CA PRO A 117 -25.37 1.03 -3.32
C PRO A 117 -25.32 0.57 -1.85
N LEU A 118 -24.41 -0.35 -1.50
CA LEU A 118 -24.26 -0.81 -0.12
C LEU A 118 -23.80 0.31 0.81
N LYS A 119 -22.85 1.15 0.40
CA LYS A 119 -22.43 2.33 1.19
C LYS A 119 -23.58 3.33 1.38
N GLU A 120 -24.40 3.53 0.36
CA GLU A 120 -25.54 4.46 0.41
C GLU A 120 -26.67 3.92 1.31
N LYS A 121 -26.89 2.60 1.28
CA LYS A 121 -27.92 1.93 2.07
C LYS A 121 -27.52 1.71 3.53
N TYR A 122 -26.26 1.40 3.79
CA TYR A 122 -25.76 0.98 5.11
C TYR A 122 -24.71 1.97 5.66
N PRO A 123 -25.08 2.82 6.63
CA PRO A 123 -24.15 3.75 7.28
C PRO A 123 -22.93 3.08 7.92
N SER A 124 -23.07 1.83 8.38
CA SER A 124 -21.98 1.04 8.93
C SER A 124 -20.89 0.74 7.90
N ILE A 125 -21.25 0.40 6.65
CA ILE A 125 -20.30 0.19 5.55
C ILE A 125 -19.64 1.52 5.15
N LEU A 126 -20.40 2.63 5.13
CA LEU A 126 -19.83 3.95 4.88
C LEU A 126 -18.80 4.32 5.95
N ASN A 127 -19.12 4.16 7.23
CA ASN A 127 -18.21 4.43 8.35
C ASN A 127 -16.97 3.55 8.30
N PHE A 128 -17.11 2.26 7.96
CA PHE A 128 -15.98 1.37 7.73
C PHE A 128 -15.07 1.87 6.60
N THR A 129 -15.65 2.29 5.48
CA THR A 129 -14.92 2.87 4.35
C THR A 129 -14.16 4.13 4.79
N LEU A 130 -14.82 5.04 5.51
CA LEU A 130 -14.21 6.27 6.04
C LEU A 130 -13.06 5.98 7.01
N LYS A 131 -13.18 4.95 7.84
CA LYS A 131 -12.09 4.51 8.74
C LYS A 131 -10.85 4.07 7.96
N ILE A 132 -11.03 3.32 6.88
CA ILE A 132 -9.91 2.93 6.00
C ILE A 132 -9.29 4.19 5.38
N VAL A 133 -10.11 5.10 4.83
CA VAL A 133 -9.61 6.36 4.26
C VAL A 133 -8.81 7.17 5.28
N ALA A 134 -9.32 7.31 6.51
CA ALA A 134 -8.64 8.02 7.59
C ALA A 134 -7.29 7.38 7.97
N ASP A 135 -7.21 6.04 8.03
CA ASP A 135 -5.96 5.32 8.25
C ASP A 135 -4.95 5.58 7.12
N ARG A 136 -5.39 5.52 5.84
CA ARG A 136 -4.51 5.84 4.70
C ARG A 136 -4.05 7.29 4.70
N PHE A 137 -4.94 8.21 5.10
CA PHE A 137 -4.59 9.62 5.24
C PHE A 137 -3.51 9.80 6.32
N ALA A 138 -3.68 9.21 7.50
CA ALA A 138 -2.68 9.25 8.57
C ALA A 138 -1.33 8.68 8.13
N ARG A 139 -1.30 7.52 7.45
CA ARG A 139 -0.06 6.95 6.86
C ARG A 139 0.60 7.92 5.88
N THR A 140 -0.20 8.59 5.05
CA THR A 140 0.30 9.59 4.09
C THR A 140 0.91 10.81 4.79
N ILE A 141 0.25 11.33 5.83
CA ILE A 141 0.77 12.44 6.64
C ILE A 141 2.10 12.07 7.29
N ASN A 142 2.23 10.85 7.82
CA ASN A 142 3.51 10.38 8.38
C ASN A 142 4.62 10.37 7.32
N VAL A 143 4.34 9.92 6.09
CA VAL A 143 5.32 9.99 5.00
C VAL A 143 5.71 11.42 4.68
N MET A 144 4.74 12.35 4.65
CA MET A 144 5.02 13.78 4.43
C MET A 144 5.84 14.39 5.57
N GLU A 145 5.51 14.07 6.82
CA GLU A 145 6.24 14.55 7.99
C GLU A 145 7.70 14.08 7.95
N GLN A 146 7.91 12.79 7.66
CA GLN A 146 9.25 12.25 7.46
C GLN A 146 9.96 12.94 6.29
N ALA A 147 9.26 13.23 5.19
CA ALA A 147 9.86 13.87 4.02
C ALA A 147 10.26 15.33 4.25
N LEU A 148 9.45 16.08 5.01
CA LEU A 148 9.59 17.52 5.19
C LEU A 148 10.43 17.91 6.42
N PHE A 149 10.32 17.15 7.52
CA PHE A 149 10.87 17.57 8.81
C PHE A 149 12.01 16.70 9.33
N LEU A 150 12.11 15.43 8.91
CA LEU A 150 13.25 14.61 9.31
C LEU A 150 14.48 14.93 8.43
N PRO A 151 15.64 15.18 9.05
CA PRO A 151 16.90 15.22 8.33
C PRO A 151 17.08 13.92 7.52
N LEU A 152 17.65 14.04 6.32
CA LEU A 152 17.84 12.86 5.44
C LEU A 152 18.60 11.72 6.13
N SER A 153 19.50 12.03 7.07
CA SER A 153 20.18 11.04 7.91
C SER A 153 19.22 10.21 8.77
N ALA A 154 18.29 10.86 9.47
CA ALA A 154 17.28 10.16 10.28
C ALA A 154 16.36 9.30 9.41
N ARG A 155 15.99 9.80 8.23
CA ARG A 155 15.14 9.05 7.28
C ARG A 155 15.84 7.79 6.75
N ILE A 156 17.12 7.91 6.41
CA ILE A 156 17.95 6.76 6.02
C ILE A 156 18.02 5.75 7.16
N MET A 157 18.35 6.18 8.38
CA MET A 157 18.46 5.26 9.52
C MET A 157 17.14 4.54 9.80
N ASN A 158 16.00 5.25 9.79
CA ASN A 158 14.69 4.63 9.99
C ASN A 158 14.37 3.59 8.91
N PHE A 159 14.65 3.89 7.64
CA PHE A 159 14.45 2.95 6.55
C PHE A 159 15.33 1.70 6.70
N LEU A 160 16.61 1.88 7.04
CA LEU A 160 17.55 0.78 7.27
C LEU A 160 17.08 -0.11 8.42
N SER A 161 16.75 0.46 9.58
CA SER A 161 16.29 -0.29 10.76
C SER A 161 15.03 -1.10 10.47
N GLN A 162 14.01 -0.49 9.87
CA GLN A 162 12.77 -1.19 9.53
C GLN A 162 13.00 -2.32 8.51
N SER A 163 13.87 -2.09 7.52
CA SER A 163 14.16 -3.10 6.49
C SER A 163 14.91 -4.30 7.08
N ILE A 164 15.88 -4.05 7.96
CA ILE A 164 16.66 -5.06 8.70
C ILE A 164 15.76 -5.88 9.61
N GLU A 165 14.90 -5.24 10.41
CA GLU A 165 13.92 -5.92 11.27
C GLU A 165 13.00 -6.85 10.47
N ASN A 166 12.51 -6.39 9.32
CA ASN A 166 11.63 -7.19 8.46
C ASN A 166 12.34 -8.39 7.80
N LEU A 167 13.63 -8.27 7.50
CA LEU A 167 14.44 -9.32 6.88
C LEU A 167 15.04 -10.28 7.92
N ASN A 168 15.05 -9.92 9.20
CA ASN A 168 15.80 -10.62 10.25
C ASN A 168 17.30 -10.75 9.91
N GLU A 169 17.84 -9.74 9.21
CA GLU A 169 19.24 -9.63 8.79
C GLU A 169 19.84 -8.34 9.34
N ASN A 170 21.18 -8.25 9.46
CA ASN A 170 21.84 -7.01 9.93
C ASN A 170 22.21 -6.05 8.79
N PHE A 171 21.85 -6.36 7.56
CA PHE A 171 22.19 -5.58 6.37
C PHE A 171 21.02 -5.55 5.40
N ILE A 172 21.09 -4.63 4.43
CA ILE A 172 20.16 -4.57 3.30
C ILE A 172 20.95 -4.53 2.01
N LYS A 173 20.45 -5.24 1.00
CA LYS A 173 20.96 -5.11 -0.38
C LYS A 173 20.15 -4.05 -1.09
N ILE A 174 20.75 -2.87 -1.27
CA ILE A 174 20.11 -1.73 -1.94
C ILE A 174 21.15 -0.86 -2.63
N THR A 175 20.79 -0.32 -3.78
CA THR A 175 21.57 0.74 -4.43
C THR A 175 21.21 2.11 -3.86
N HIS A 176 22.12 3.08 -4.01
CA HIS A 176 21.81 4.47 -3.60
C HIS A 176 20.65 5.08 -4.39
N GLU A 177 20.43 4.61 -5.63
CA GLU A 177 19.32 5.04 -6.47
C GLU A 177 17.99 4.54 -5.91
N GLU A 178 17.89 3.24 -5.61
CA GLU A 178 16.70 2.65 -5.00
C GLU A 178 16.40 3.28 -3.64
N LEU A 179 17.42 3.48 -2.81
CA LEU A 179 17.25 4.15 -1.51
C LEU A 179 16.78 5.60 -1.69
N ALA A 180 17.31 6.33 -2.67
CA ALA A 180 16.85 7.69 -2.98
C ALA A 180 15.40 7.73 -3.45
N ASN A 181 14.97 6.77 -4.26
CA ASN A 181 13.58 6.65 -4.68
C ASN A 181 12.67 6.33 -3.48
N HIS A 182 13.03 5.37 -2.64
CA HIS A 182 12.26 5.09 -1.42
C HIS A 182 12.13 6.30 -0.50
N LEU A 183 13.18 7.12 -0.41
CA LEU A 183 13.22 8.32 0.42
C LEU A 183 12.82 9.59 -0.33
N GLY A 184 12.29 9.53 -1.56
CA GLY A 184 11.92 10.73 -2.33
C GLY A 184 13.01 11.81 -2.37
N SER A 185 14.27 11.40 -2.45
CA SER A 185 15.45 12.28 -2.36
C SER A 185 16.23 12.29 -3.67
N ALA A 186 17.40 12.93 -3.70
CA ALA A 186 18.35 12.81 -4.80
C ALA A 186 19.41 11.77 -4.45
N ARG A 187 19.83 10.96 -5.44
CA ARG A 187 20.88 9.94 -5.29
C ARG A 187 22.16 10.52 -4.69
N GLU A 188 22.55 11.73 -5.10
CA GLU A 188 23.74 12.43 -4.63
C GLU A 188 23.61 12.87 -3.17
N ALA A 189 22.42 13.30 -2.74
CA ALA A 189 22.14 13.66 -1.36
C ALA A 189 22.21 12.44 -0.46
N VAL A 190 21.59 11.32 -0.87
CA VAL A 190 21.68 10.03 -0.16
C VAL A 190 23.14 9.57 -0.07
N SER A 191 23.89 9.62 -1.18
CA SER A 191 25.30 9.22 -1.19
C SER A 191 26.17 10.04 -0.24
N ARG A 192 25.89 11.35 -0.11
CA ARG A 192 26.60 12.24 0.82
C ARG A 192 26.31 11.86 2.28
N VAL A 193 25.03 11.69 2.60
CA VAL A 193 24.60 11.37 3.97
C VAL A 193 25.06 9.97 4.39
N LEU A 194 25.02 8.98 3.50
CA LEU A 194 25.56 7.65 3.79
C LEU A 194 27.05 7.70 4.12
N LYS A 195 27.84 8.51 3.39
CA LYS A 195 29.25 8.74 3.75
C LYS A 195 29.42 9.42 5.10
N GLU A 196 28.53 10.34 5.48
CA GLU A 196 28.57 10.97 6.80
C GLU A 196 28.22 9.97 7.92
N LEU A 197 27.20 9.14 7.73
CA LEU A 197 26.80 8.07 8.65
C LEU A 197 27.87 6.98 8.80
N GLU A 198 28.58 6.66 7.72
CA GLU A 198 29.71 5.72 7.77
C GLU A 198 30.88 6.33 8.56
N ARG A 199 31.18 7.61 8.34
CA ARG A 199 32.23 8.31 9.09
C ARG A 199 31.89 8.48 10.58
N SER A 200 30.61 8.57 10.93
CA SER A 200 30.17 8.59 12.34
C SER A 200 30.07 7.18 12.96
N GLY A 201 30.39 6.12 12.20
CA GLY A 201 30.39 4.74 12.68
C GLY A 201 29.00 4.15 12.91
N GLN A 202 27.95 4.76 12.35
CA GLN A 202 26.57 4.28 12.49
C GLN A 202 26.23 3.18 11.48
N ILE A 203 26.90 3.20 10.32
CA ILE A 203 26.75 2.21 9.26
C ILE A 203 28.10 1.78 8.70
N THR A 204 28.10 0.66 8.00
CA THR A 204 29.16 0.28 7.04
C THR A 204 28.53 0.01 5.68
N GLN A 205 29.25 0.33 4.61
CA GLN A 205 28.73 0.15 3.25
C GLN A 205 29.73 -0.56 2.36
N SER A 206 29.21 -1.44 1.51
CA SER A 206 29.95 -2.10 0.44
C SER A 206 29.14 -2.02 -0.87
N ARG A 207 29.61 -2.63 -1.96
CA ARG A 207 28.95 -2.47 -3.26
C ARG A 207 27.55 -3.11 -3.25
N GLY A 208 26.52 -2.27 -3.17
CA GLY A 208 25.12 -2.67 -3.18
C GLY A 208 24.62 -3.22 -1.85
N GLU A 209 25.35 -3.02 -0.75
CA GLU A 209 24.97 -3.48 0.58
C GLU A 209 25.25 -2.39 1.63
N ILE A 210 24.29 -2.17 2.52
CA ILE A 210 24.41 -1.23 3.66
C ILE A 210 24.08 -2.01 4.94
N ARG A 211 24.93 -1.88 5.96
CA ARG A 211 24.82 -2.58 7.25
C ARG A 211 24.77 -1.59 8.40
N LEU A 212 23.87 -1.80 9.35
CA LEU A 212 23.86 -1.02 10.60
C LEU A 212 24.99 -1.52 11.51
N VAL A 213 25.72 -0.59 12.10
CA VAL A 213 26.71 -0.89 13.13
C VAL A 213 25.99 -0.80 14.47
N SER A 214 25.97 -1.94 15.18
CA SER A 214 25.45 -2.07 16.55
C SER A 214 26.51 -1.71 17.58
#